data_AF-A0A7J6F2Y6-F1
#
_entry.id   AF-A0A7J6F2Y6-F1
#
_cell.length_a   1.000
_cell.length_b   1.000
_cell.length_c   1.000
_cell.angle_alpha   90.00
_cell.angle_beta   90.00
_cell.angle_gamma   90.00
#
_symmetry.space_group_name_H-M   'P 1'
#
loop_
_entity.id
_entity.type
_entity.pdbx_description
1 polymer ?
#
loop_
_entity_poly.entity_id
_entity_poly.type
_entity_poly.pdbx_seq_one_letter_code
_entity_poly.pdbx_strand_id
1 'polypeptide(L)'
;MAMAGEEENSEFYLRYYVGHKGKFGHEFLEFEFRPDGKLRYANNSNYKNDTIIRKEVYVTPAVLRECRRIINDSELWIEITCDLVLINGTIFFLFFFF
;
A
#
# COMPACT_ATOMS: atom_id res chain seq x y z
N MET A 1 -3.53 -33.52 11.80
CA MET A 1 -4.83 -32.85 12.01
C MET A 1 -4.79 -31.60 11.16
N ALA A 2 -5.24 -31.71 9.92
CA ALA A 2 -5.22 -30.64 8.94
C ALA A 2 -6.61 -30.50 8.31
N MET A 3 -6.89 -29.28 7.88
CA MET A 3 -7.94 -28.86 6.95
C MET A 3 -9.36 -28.69 7.53
N ALA A 4 -9.59 -27.54 8.17
CA ALA A 4 -10.91 -26.93 8.28
C ALA A 4 -10.88 -25.62 7.47
N GLY A 5 -11.18 -25.75 6.16
CA GLY A 5 -11.43 -24.64 5.25
C GLY A 5 -10.18 -24.03 4.60
N GLU A 6 -9.48 -24.83 3.78
CA GLU A 6 -8.67 -24.30 2.67
C GLU A 6 -9.53 -23.28 1.89
N GLU A 7 -8.98 -22.15 1.46
CA GLU A 7 -9.58 -21.42 0.34
C GLU A 7 -10.90 -20.63 0.50
N GLU A 8 -10.83 -19.39 1.01
CA GLU A 8 -11.40 -18.26 0.22
C GLU A 8 -10.22 -17.53 -0.45
N ASN A 9 -9.44 -18.33 -1.18
CA ASN A 9 -7.99 -18.34 -1.17
C ASN A 9 -7.34 -17.55 -2.27
N SER A 10 -6.21 -16.96 -1.86
CA SER A 10 -5.03 -16.62 -2.66
C SER A 10 -5.33 -15.80 -3.91
N GLU A 11 -4.96 -14.54 -4.01
CA GLU A 11 -3.66 -13.94 -3.69
C GLU A 11 -3.93 -12.56 -3.08
N PHE A 12 -3.40 -12.28 -1.89
CA PHE A 12 -3.48 -10.94 -1.31
C PHE A 12 -2.12 -10.27 -1.44
N TYR A 13 -2.03 -9.39 -2.42
CA TYR A 13 -0.88 -8.54 -2.68
C TYR A 13 -1.35 -7.08 -2.65
N LEU A 14 -0.84 -6.33 -1.69
CA LEU A 14 -1.11 -4.90 -1.56
C LEU A 14 0.23 -4.20 -1.68
N ARG A 15 0.34 -3.29 -2.64
CA ARG A 15 1.46 -2.36 -2.73
C ARG A 15 0.92 -0.95 -2.77
N TYR A 16 1.31 -0.15 -1.80
CA TYR A 16 1.06 1.27 -1.80
C TYR A 16 2.36 1.99 -2.08
N TYR A 17 2.31 2.89 -3.06
CA TYR A 17 3.42 3.75 -3.41
C TYR A 17 2.90 5.18 -3.46
N VAL A 18 3.59 6.07 -2.75
CA VAL A 18 3.43 7.50 -2.91
C VAL A 18 4.80 8.11 -3.03
N GLY A 19 4.99 8.95 -4.04
CA GLY A 19 6.26 9.61 -4.25
C GLY A 19 6.09 10.82 -5.14
N HIS A 20 6.99 11.76 -4.98
CA HIS A 20 7.06 12.94 -5.82
C HIS A 20 8.51 13.27 -6.11
N LYS A 21 8.75 13.87 -7.28
CA LYS A 21 10.06 14.33 -7.69
C LYS A 21 10.16 15.83 -7.40
N GLY A 22 10.78 16.17 -6.28
CA GLY A 22 11.03 17.54 -5.88
C GLY A 22 12.34 18.10 -6.46
N LYS A 23 12.61 19.36 -6.15
CA LYS A 23 13.88 20.04 -6.47
C LYS A 23 15.10 19.31 -5.88
N PHE A 24 14.90 18.56 -4.81
CA PHE A 24 15.95 17.89 -4.03
C PHE A 24 16.04 16.38 -4.26
N GLY A 25 15.40 15.88 -5.33
CA GLY A 25 15.46 14.47 -5.70
C GLY A 25 14.10 13.78 -5.63
N HIS A 26 14.14 12.46 -5.51
CA HIS A 26 12.96 11.62 -5.52
C HIS A 26 12.65 11.13 -4.10
N GLU A 27 11.58 11.69 -3.53
CA GLU A 27 11.08 11.30 -2.22
C GLU A 27 9.92 10.35 -2.37
N PHE A 28 9.95 9.24 -1.64
CA PHE A 28 8.88 8.25 -1.72
C PHE A 28 8.71 7.48 -0.42
N LEU A 29 7.49 6.98 -0.24
CA LEU A 29 7.09 6.03 0.77
C LEU A 29 6.42 4.87 0.04
N GLU A 30 6.87 3.66 0.37
CA GLU A 30 6.35 2.44 -0.20
C GLU A 30 6.20 1.38 0.89
N PHE A 31 5.10 0.64 0.81
CA PHE A 31 4.98 -0.61 1.53
C PHE A 31 4.26 -1.68 0.72
N GLU A 32 4.63 -2.93 0.98
CA GLU A 32 4.14 -4.10 0.26
C GLU A 32 3.81 -5.20 1.25
N PHE A 33 2.58 -5.71 1.22
CA PHE A 33 2.20 -6.96 1.85
C PHE A 33 2.22 -8.07 0.81
N ARG A 34 3.02 -9.09 1.06
CA ARG A 34 3.06 -10.30 0.24
C ARG A 34 2.09 -11.36 0.77
N PRO A 35 1.64 -12.29 -0.08
CA PRO A 35 0.76 -13.39 0.32
C PRO A 35 1.39 -14.30 1.40
N ASP A 36 2.72 -14.39 1.44
CA ASP A 36 3.50 -15.13 2.43
C ASP A 36 3.56 -14.45 3.82
N GLY A 37 2.90 -13.29 3.97
CA GLY A 37 2.92 -12.49 5.20
C GLY A 37 4.16 -11.63 5.38
N LYS A 38 5.02 -11.52 4.36
CA LYS A 38 6.15 -10.60 4.38
C LYS A 38 5.67 -9.18 4.11
N LEU A 39 5.92 -8.28 5.06
CA LEU A 39 5.75 -6.84 4.92
C LEU A 39 7.10 -6.20 4.59
N ARG A 40 7.16 -5.47 3.48
CA ARG A 40 8.33 -4.68 3.09
C ARG A 40 7.96 -3.21 3.18
N TYR A 41 8.81 -2.43 3.83
CA TYR A 41 8.64 -0.99 3.99
C TYR A 41 9.89 -0.29 3.50
N ALA A 42 9.70 0.70 2.63
CA ALA A 42 10.76 1.58 2.16
C ALA A 42 10.30 3.03 2.30
N ASN A 43 11.10 3.84 2.99
CA ASN A 43 10.87 5.28 3.08
C ASN A 43 12.16 6.01 2.74
N ASN A 44 12.07 6.87 1.73
CA ASN A 44 13.10 7.79 1.32
C ASN A 44 12.53 9.22 1.35
N SER A 45 12.56 9.85 2.53
CA SER A 45 12.05 11.21 2.72
C SER A 45 13.15 12.28 2.74
N ASN A 46 14.39 11.92 2.37
CA ASN A 46 15.58 12.77 2.39
C ASN A 46 15.70 13.73 3.58
N TYR A 47 15.20 13.31 4.75
CA TYR A 47 15.16 14.14 5.93
C TYR A 47 16.55 14.13 6.54
N LYS A 48 17.18 15.31 6.65
CA LYS A 48 18.52 15.48 7.26
C LYS A 48 19.63 14.61 6.64
N ASN A 49 19.58 14.36 5.33
CA ASN A 49 20.55 13.49 4.61
C ASN A 49 20.52 12.03 5.08
N ASP A 50 19.41 11.54 5.63
CA ASP A 50 19.30 10.15 6.03
C ASP A 50 19.34 9.19 4.83
N THR A 51 20.02 8.07 5.03
CA THR A 51 19.97 6.94 4.10
C THR A 51 18.57 6.32 4.07
N ILE A 52 18.13 5.87 2.91
CA ILE A 52 16.83 5.19 2.72
C ILE A 52 16.56 4.15 3.81
N ILE A 53 15.41 4.27 4.49
CA ILE A 53 15.00 3.34 5.52
C ILE A 53 14.30 2.18 4.83
N ARG A 54 14.87 0.98 4.98
CA ARG A 54 14.29 -0.28 4.49
C ARG A 54 14.08 -1.24 5.65
N LYS A 55 12.88 -1.77 5.78
CA LYS A 55 12.54 -2.76 6.81
C LYS A 55 11.75 -3.90 6.17
N GLU A 56 12.06 -5.12 6.58
CA GLU A 56 11.35 -6.32 6.18
C GLU A 56 10.99 -7.10 7.44
N VAL A 57 9.71 -7.44 7.58
CA VAL A 57 9.18 -8.16 8.74
C VAL A 57 8.13 -9.16 8.29
N TYR A 58 7.92 -10.23 9.06
CA TYR A 58 6.81 -11.14 8.86
C TYR A 58 5.69 -10.77 9.82
N VAL A 59 4.48 -10.59 9.29
CA VAL A 59 3.29 -10.27 10.09
C VAL A 59 2.49 -11.53 10.39
N THR A 60 1.72 -11.49 11.48
CA THR A 60 0.86 -12.62 11.83
C THR A 60 -0.34 -12.71 10.89
N PRO A 61 -0.95 -13.89 10.73
CA PRO A 61 -2.16 -14.06 9.93
C PRO A 61 -3.32 -13.14 10.36
N ALA A 62 -3.37 -12.76 11.65
CA ALA A 62 -4.38 -11.83 12.16
C ALA A 62 -4.27 -10.44 11.52
N VAL A 63 -3.06 -9.92 11.32
CA VAL A 63 -2.82 -8.63 10.66
C VAL A 63 -3.27 -8.68 9.21
N LEU A 64 -2.95 -9.76 8.48
CA LEU A 64 -3.36 -9.91 7.09
C LEU A 64 -4.89 -9.98 6.93
N ARG A 65 -5.58 -10.66 7.86
CA ARG A 65 -7.05 -10.69 7.88
C ARG A 65 -7.64 -9.30 8.10
N GLU A 66 -7.06 -8.53 9.02
CA GLU A 66 -7.55 -7.18 9.32
C GLU A 66 -7.30 -6.22 8.15
N CYS A 67 -6.14 -6.28 7.50
CA CYS A 67 -5.88 -5.50 6.29
C CYS A 67 -6.90 -5.80 5.19
N ARG A 68 -7.24 -7.08 4.98
CA ARG A 68 -8.29 -7.47 4.04
C ARG A 68 -9.66 -6.92 4.43
N ARG A 69 -10.02 -6.99 5.72
CA ARG A 69 -11.27 -6.43 6.23
C ARG A 69 -11.37 -4.93 5.96
N ILE A 70 -10.33 -4.16 6.29
CA ILE A 70 -10.28 -2.71 6.05
C ILE A 70 -10.47 -2.39 4.56
N ILE A 71 -9.77 -3.12 3.68
CA ILE A 71 -9.88 -2.90 2.23
C ILE A 71 -11.30 -3.22 1.73
N ASN A 72 -11.89 -4.31 2.20
CA ASN A 72 -13.24 -4.69 1.83
C ASN A 72 -14.29 -3.67 2.32
N ASP A 73 -14.13 -3.18 3.54
CA ASP A 73 -15.03 -2.20 4.16
C ASP A 73 -14.85 -0.79 3.57
N SER A 74 -13.68 -0.50 3.00
CA SER A 74 -13.38 0.82 2.44
C SER A 74 -14.04 1.10 1.09
N GLU A 75 -14.74 0.12 0.50
CA GLU A 75 -15.38 0.21 -0.82
C GLU A 75 -14.44 0.67 -1.97
N LEU A 76 -13.12 0.72 -1.73
CA LEU A 76 -12.10 1.22 -2.65
C LEU A 76 -12.05 0.48 -4.00
N TRP A 77 -12.60 -0.72 -4.07
CA TRP A 77 -12.76 -1.47 -5.32
C TRP A 77 -13.60 -0.71 -6.37
N ILE A 78 -14.47 0.20 -5.95
CA ILE A 78 -15.40 0.94 -6.80
C ILE A 78 -14.77 2.27 -7.28
N GLU A 79 -14.12 3.01 -6.37
CA GLU A 79 -13.64 4.38 -6.62
C GLU A 79 -12.33 4.45 -7.42
N ILE A 80 -11.47 3.42 -7.36
CA ILE A 80 -10.14 3.44 -8.02
C ILE A 80 -10.21 3.25 -9.55
N THR A 81 -11.37 2.85 -10.11
CA THR A 81 -11.50 2.63 -11.57
C THR A 81 -11.73 3.94 -12.34
N CYS A 82 -12.20 5.01 -11.69
CA CYS A 82 -12.52 6.28 -12.36
C CYS A 82 -12.21 7.44 -11.41
N ASP A 83 -11.03 8.06 -11.57
CA ASP A 83 -10.78 9.50 -11.41
C ASP A 83 -9.27 9.82 -11.26
N LEU A 84 -8.44 9.18 -12.07
CA LEU A 84 -7.16 9.78 -12.47
C LEU A 84 -7.43 10.88 -13.50
N VAL A 85 -8.07 11.96 -13.07
CA VAL A 85 -8.20 13.18 -13.88
C VAL A 85 -6.84 13.87 -13.90
N LEU A 86 -6.07 13.59 -14.96
CA LEU A 86 -4.86 14.33 -15.30
C LEU A 86 -5.23 15.74 -15.75
N ILE A 87 -5.32 16.68 -14.80
CA ILE A 87 -5.28 18.12 -15.13
C ILE A 87 -3.85 18.61 -14.90
N ASN A 88 -3.18 19.03 -15.98
CA ASN A 88 -1.86 19.67 -15.96
C ASN A 88 -0.74 18.88 -15.26
N GLY A 89 -0.71 17.55 -15.44
CA GLY A 89 0.43 16.72 -15.01
C GLY A 89 0.62 16.60 -13.50
N THR A 90 -0.39 16.98 -12.70
CA THR A 90 -0.41 16.82 -11.25
C THR A 90 -1.51 15.83 -10.88
N ILE A 91 -1.15 14.76 -10.16
CA ILE A 91 -2.12 13.81 -9.61
C ILE A 91 -2.77 14.51 -8.41
N PHE A 92 -4.01 14.94 -8.56
CA PHE A 92 -4.82 15.39 -7.44
C PHE A 92 -5.53 14.17 -6.84
N PHE A 93 -5.14 13.77 -5.63
CA PHE A 93 -5.98 12.92 -4.78
C PHE A 93 -7.16 13.76 -4.33
N LEU A 94 -8.20 13.84 -5.16
CA LEU A 94 -9.44 14.49 -4.79
C LEU A 94 -10.27 13.49 -3.97
N PHE A 95 -9.93 13.31 -2.69
CA PHE A 95 -10.91 12.85 -1.71
C PHE A 95 -11.96 13.96 -1.59
N PHE A 96 -13.01 13.91 -2.39
CA PHE A 96 -14.23 14.65 -2.14
C PHE A 96 -15.37 13.65 -1.91
N PHE A 97 -15.43 13.17 -0.67
CA PHE A 97 -16.71 12.83 -0.06
C PHE A 97 -17.38 14.16 0.36
N PHE A 98 -18.17 14.75 -0.54
CA PHE A 98 -19.41 15.49 -0.26
C PHE A 98 -20.22 15.65 -1.55
#